data_AF-A0A9D4WDQ9-F1
#
_entry.id   AF-A0A9D4WDQ9-F1
#
_cell.length_a   1.000
_cell.length_b   1.000
_cell.length_c   1.000
_cell.angle_alpha   90.00
_cell.angle_beta   90.00
_cell.angle_gamma   90.00
#
_symmetry.space_group_name_H-M   'P 1'
#
loop_
_entity.id
_entity.type
_entity.pdbx_description
1 polymer ?
#
loop_
_entity_poly.entity_id
_entity_poly.type
_entity_poly.pdbx_seq_one_letter_code
_entity_poly.pdbx_strand_id
1 'polypeptide(L)'
;MTSNNSGKISKKRCFSSQPSINAVLKKGLRDDACQSIARFFYNNAIPFNVARSEEFTIMCDMISRYGNGFKPPSYHDLRIKLLNQEMKLTHESLEEPRKEWRNIGCTIMTDGWIDRKRRTILNFLVNSPKGTVFLKFVDASNIYKIADKIFEMIDVVVEEVGEDNVVQIVIDDTVNYKATGEMLMRKRNKLSWTPSAAHCLDLMLEDLEKKISVHEETIPKGKKITTFIYSRTSLISILHHHTKNKDLVRPGTTRFATSYLTLGCLYENKEALIRMFTSKEWKSSKCAKLRDGKAIEDVVLDKYFWKNIVICLRGATPLIKVLRLVYSD
;
A
#
# COMPACT_ATOMS: atom_id res chain seq x y z
N MET A 1 -43.09 55.89 28.88
CA MET A 1 -41.93 56.43 28.14
C MET A 1 -41.08 55.25 27.68
N THR A 2 -40.67 55.28 26.40
CA THR A 2 -39.68 54.41 25.71
C THR A 2 -39.97 52.90 25.70
N SER A 3 -39.87 52.15 24.60
CA SER A 3 -39.56 52.39 23.19
C SER A 3 -39.70 51.04 22.47
N ASN A 4 -40.17 51.08 21.22
CA ASN A 4 -39.92 50.15 20.11
C ASN A 4 -39.29 48.77 20.40
N ASN A 5 -39.93 47.71 19.91
CA ASN A 5 -39.22 46.90 18.91
C ASN A 5 -40.14 46.24 17.88
N SER A 6 -39.77 46.49 16.64
CA SER A 6 -40.37 46.03 15.40
C SER A 6 -40.12 44.54 15.15
N GLY A 7 -41.20 43.80 14.88
CA GLY A 7 -41.13 42.42 14.38
C GLY A 7 -42.08 42.23 13.21
N LYS A 8 -41.77 42.81 12.03
CA LYS A 8 -42.45 42.44 10.78
C LYS A 8 -42.06 41.00 10.44
N ILE A 9 -42.99 40.07 10.69
CA ILE A 9 -42.89 38.69 10.20
C ILE A 9 -43.09 38.72 8.68
N SER A 10 -42.02 38.92 7.93
CA SER A 10 -42.01 38.63 6.50
C SER A 10 -42.00 37.11 6.32
N LYS A 11 -43.18 36.50 6.19
CA LYS A 11 -43.30 35.16 5.61
C LYS A 11 -42.74 35.23 4.18
N LYS A 12 -41.45 34.93 4.00
CA LYS A 12 -40.91 34.54 2.70
C LYS A 12 -41.66 33.28 2.30
N ARG A 13 -42.71 33.44 1.47
CA ARG A 13 -43.27 32.34 0.68
C ARG A 13 -42.11 31.78 -0.13
N CYS A 14 -41.56 30.67 0.32
CA CYS A 14 -40.76 29.81 -0.53
C CYS A 14 -41.72 29.37 -1.63
N PHE A 15 -41.61 29.97 -2.81
CA PHE A 15 -42.22 29.41 -4.00
C PHE A 15 -41.55 28.05 -4.21
N SER A 16 -42.17 27.00 -3.69
CA SER A 16 -41.87 25.64 -4.11
C SER A 16 -42.27 25.58 -5.57
N SER A 17 -41.30 25.78 -6.47
CA SER A 17 -41.49 25.51 -7.89
C SER A 17 -41.96 24.06 -7.99
N GLN A 18 -43.19 23.86 -8.46
CA GLN A 18 -43.73 22.53 -8.68
C GLN A 18 -42.78 21.83 -9.66
N PRO A 19 -42.12 20.72 -9.27
CA PRO A 19 -41.18 20.06 -10.15
C PRO A 19 -41.95 19.62 -11.40
N SER A 20 -41.38 19.89 -12.58
CA SER A 20 -42.00 19.47 -13.84
C SER A 20 -42.21 17.96 -13.82
N ILE A 21 -43.21 17.46 -14.54
CA ILE A 21 -43.47 16.01 -14.67
C ILE A 21 -42.18 15.30 -15.12
N ASN A 22 -41.41 15.91 -16.01
CA ASN A 22 -40.09 15.43 -16.42
C ASN A 22 -39.08 15.35 -15.27
N ALA A 23 -39.07 16.29 -14.33
CA ALA A 23 -38.19 16.23 -13.17
C ALA A 23 -38.61 15.13 -12.18
N VAL A 24 -39.91 14.88 -12.00
CA VAL A 24 -40.43 13.81 -11.14
C VAL A 24 -40.17 12.43 -11.76
N LEU A 25 -40.41 12.27 -13.07
CA LEU A 25 -40.17 11.01 -13.79
C LEU A 25 -38.68 10.67 -13.83
N LYS A 26 -37.81 11.67 -14.07
CA LYS A 26 -36.34 11.51 -14.01
C LYS A 26 -35.85 11.19 -12.60
N LYS A 27 -36.54 11.66 -11.56
CA LYS A 27 -36.20 11.31 -10.17
C LYS A 27 -36.44 9.82 -9.89
N GLY A 28 -37.57 9.27 -10.33
CA GLY A 28 -37.85 7.82 -10.22
C GLY A 28 -36.80 6.98 -10.97
N LEU A 29 -36.50 7.33 -12.22
CA LEU A 29 -35.49 6.64 -13.02
C LEU A 29 -34.09 6.71 -12.40
N ARG A 30 -33.74 7.85 -11.78
CA ARG A 30 -32.48 8.00 -11.07
C ARG A 30 -32.42 7.06 -9.87
N ASP A 31 -33.47 6.98 -9.07
CA ASP A 31 -33.50 6.14 -7.87
C ASP A 31 -33.37 4.65 -8.24
N ASP A 32 -34.04 4.20 -9.30
CA ASP A 32 -33.92 2.84 -9.83
C ASP A 32 -32.50 2.53 -10.35
N ALA A 33 -31.88 3.48 -11.06
CA ALA A 33 -30.50 3.36 -11.53
C ALA A 33 -29.51 3.27 -10.36
N CYS A 34 -29.65 4.15 -9.37
CA CYS A 34 -28.85 4.12 -8.14
C CYS A 34 -29.02 2.80 -7.38
N GLN A 35 -30.25 2.30 -7.25
CA GLN A 35 -30.53 1.04 -6.58
C GLN A 35 -29.92 -0.16 -7.31
N SER A 36 -29.91 -0.14 -8.64
CA SER A 36 -29.29 -1.16 -9.48
C SER A 36 -27.77 -1.17 -9.36
N ILE A 37 -27.15 0.02 -9.40
CA ILE A 37 -25.70 0.18 -9.17
C ILE A 37 -25.33 -0.32 -7.77
N ALA A 38 -26.09 0.04 -6.74
CA ALA A 38 -25.82 -0.41 -5.37
C ALA A 38 -25.86 -1.95 -5.26
N ARG A 39 -26.86 -2.60 -5.86
CA ARG A 39 -26.95 -4.06 -5.89
C ARG A 39 -25.77 -4.69 -6.63
N PHE A 40 -25.30 -4.10 -7.73
CA PHE A 40 -24.12 -4.56 -8.45
C PHE A 40 -22.87 -4.53 -7.56
N PHE A 41 -22.67 -3.44 -6.81
CA PHE A 41 -21.55 -3.33 -5.85
C PHE A 41 -21.63 -4.38 -4.74
N TYR A 42 -22.79 -4.52 -4.10
CA TYR A 42 -22.96 -5.43 -2.97
C TYR A 42 -22.83 -6.90 -3.37
N ASN A 43 -23.48 -7.30 -4.46
CA ASN A 43 -23.51 -8.71 -4.88
C ASN A 43 -22.16 -9.19 -5.43
N ASN A 44 -21.33 -8.29 -5.96
CA ASN A 44 -20.01 -8.63 -6.51
C ASN A 44 -18.86 -8.23 -5.58
N ALA A 45 -19.15 -7.84 -4.34
CA ALA A 45 -18.17 -7.38 -3.35
C ALA A 45 -17.21 -6.30 -3.89
N ILE A 46 -17.73 -5.38 -4.70
CA ILE A 46 -16.94 -4.30 -5.30
C ILE A 46 -16.62 -3.27 -4.23
N PRO A 47 -15.34 -2.93 -4.01
CA PRO A 47 -14.96 -1.89 -3.07
C PRO A 47 -15.61 -0.53 -3.39
N PHE A 48 -16.19 0.14 -2.39
CA PHE A 48 -16.92 1.41 -2.60
C PHE A 48 -16.05 2.56 -3.10
N ASN A 49 -14.71 2.47 -2.96
CA ASN A 49 -13.80 3.45 -3.55
C ASN A 49 -13.84 3.44 -5.09
N VAL A 50 -14.27 2.36 -5.74
CA VAL A 50 -14.46 2.32 -7.21
C VAL A 50 -15.46 3.40 -7.65
N ALA A 51 -16.49 3.69 -6.86
CA ALA A 51 -17.46 4.74 -7.18
C ALA A 51 -16.87 6.16 -7.13
N ARG A 52 -15.65 6.33 -6.61
CA ARG A 52 -14.91 7.61 -6.61
C ARG A 52 -13.94 7.73 -7.80
N SER A 53 -13.79 6.68 -8.60
CA SER A 53 -12.86 6.70 -9.73
C SER A 53 -13.43 7.52 -10.88
N GLU A 54 -12.54 8.12 -11.67
CA GLU A 54 -12.94 8.88 -12.86
C GLU A 54 -13.55 7.96 -13.91
N GLU A 55 -13.01 6.75 -14.05
CA GLU A 55 -13.47 5.71 -14.97
C GLU A 55 -14.90 5.28 -14.69
N PHE A 56 -15.30 5.19 -13.42
CA PHE A 56 -16.68 4.91 -13.05
C PHE A 56 -17.62 6.02 -13.54
N THR A 57 -17.21 7.28 -13.37
CA THR A 57 -17.97 8.43 -13.85
C THR A 57 -18.07 8.46 -15.37
N ILE A 58 -16.95 8.25 -16.06
CA ILE A 58 -16.88 8.17 -17.53
C ILE A 58 -17.74 7.03 -18.06
N MET A 59 -17.70 5.85 -17.44
CA MET A 59 -18.53 4.71 -17.82
C MET A 59 -20.02 5.06 -17.75
N CYS A 60 -20.49 5.66 -16.65
CA CYS A 60 -21.89 6.06 -16.52
C CYS A 60 -22.30 7.11 -17.56
N ASP A 61 -21.44 8.09 -17.84
CA ASP A 61 -21.67 9.10 -18.86
C ASP A 61 -21.74 8.49 -20.26
N MET A 62 -20.80 7.61 -20.62
CA MET A 62 -20.78 6.94 -21.93
C MET A 62 -21.99 6.03 -22.15
N ILE A 63 -22.42 5.29 -21.12
CA ILE A 63 -23.66 4.50 -21.15
C ILE A 63 -24.88 5.43 -21.34
N SER A 64 -24.92 6.54 -20.62
CA SER A 64 -26.01 7.52 -20.73
C SER A 64 -26.06 8.19 -22.10
N ARG A 65 -24.90 8.50 -22.70
CA ARG A 65 -24.79 9.10 -24.04
C ARG A 65 -25.23 8.14 -25.13
N TYR A 66 -24.93 6.84 -24.99
CA TYR A 66 -25.45 5.83 -25.91
C TYR A 66 -26.97 5.72 -25.82
N GLY A 67 -27.51 5.72 -24.60
CA GLY A 67 -28.95 5.67 -24.35
C GLY A 67 -29.55 4.27 -24.49
N ASN A 68 -30.84 4.21 -24.82
CA ASN A 68 -31.58 2.94 -24.87
C ASN A 68 -31.00 1.98 -25.90
N GLY A 69 -30.87 0.70 -25.53
CA GLY A 69 -30.33 -0.34 -26.39
C GLY A 69 -28.83 -0.60 -26.22
N PHE A 70 -28.14 0.12 -25.33
CA PHE A 70 -26.78 -0.23 -24.93
C PHE A 70 -26.74 -1.67 -24.41
N LYS A 71 -25.82 -2.49 -24.95
CA LYS A 71 -25.52 -3.83 -24.46
C LYS A 71 -24.16 -3.80 -23.78
N PRO A 72 -24.08 -4.08 -22.47
CA PRO A 72 -22.80 -4.18 -21.77
C PRO A 72 -21.88 -5.21 -22.43
N PRO A 73 -20.55 -5.03 -22.34
CA PRO A 73 -19.60 -6.00 -22.88
C PRO A 73 -19.75 -7.35 -22.16
N SER A 74 -19.61 -8.45 -22.90
CA SER A 74 -19.65 -9.79 -22.33
C SER A 74 -18.37 -10.09 -21.53
N TYR A 75 -18.40 -11.16 -20.73
CA TYR A 75 -17.21 -11.68 -20.05
C TYR A 75 -16.05 -11.97 -21.02
N HIS A 76 -16.35 -12.47 -22.22
CA HIS A 76 -15.34 -12.74 -23.24
C HIS A 76 -14.82 -11.46 -23.91
N ASP A 77 -15.68 -10.47 -24.13
CA ASP A 77 -15.26 -9.17 -24.65
C ASP A 77 -14.27 -8.50 -23.70
N LEU A 78 -14.59 -8.48 -22.40
CA LEU A 78 -13.73 -7.87 -21.37
C LEU A 78 -12.36 -8.55 -21.29
N ARG A 79 -12.32 -9.89 -21.18
CA ARG A 79 -11.07 -10.60 -20.88
C ARG A 79 -10.13 -10.80 -22.08
N ILE A 80 -10.61 -10.60 -23.32
CA ILE A 80 -9.82 -10.80 -24.54
C ILE A 80 -9.83 -9.54 -25.39
N LYS A 81 -10.97 -9.18 -25.97
CA LYS A 81 -11.02 -8.13 -27.00
C LYS A 81 -10.66 -6.76 -26.44
N LEU A 82 -11.40 -6.32 -25.42
CA LEU A 82 -11.21 -5.02 -24.79
C LEU A 82 -9.88 -4.95 -24.04
N LEU A 83 -9.47 -6.04 -23.38
CA LEU A 83 -8.14 -6.11 -22.75
C LEU A 83 -6.99 -5.96 -23.76
N ASN A 84 -7.07 -6.63 -24.92
CA ASN A 84 -6.05 -6.49 -25.96
C ASN A 84 -6.03 -5.08 -26.56
N GLN A 85 -7.20 -4.45 -26.73
CA GLN A 85 -7.31 -3.06 -27.17
C GLN A 85 -6.67 -2.11 -26.16
N GLU A 86 -6.99 -2.27 -24.88
CA GLU A 86 -6.42 -1.45 -23.80
C GLU A 86 -4.90 -1.64 -23.68
N MET A 87 -4.43 -2.89 -23.81
CA MET A 87 -3.00 -3.17 -23.85
C MET A 87 -2.32 -2.46 -25.02
N LYS A 88 -2.94 -2.44 -26.20
CA LYS A 88 -2.41 -1.72 -27.36
C LYS A 88 -2.35 -0.21 -27.11
N LEU A 89 -3.43 0.38 -26.58
CA LEU A 89 -3.49 1.81 -26.23
C LEU A 89 -2.44 2.18 -25.18
N THR A 90 -2.24 1.29 -24.20
CA THR A 90 -1.18 1.44 -23.19
C THR A 90 0.19 1.42 -23.85
N HIS A 91 0.48 0.48 -24.76
CA HIS A 91 1.76 0.46 -25.47
C HIS A 91 1.97 1.71 -26.34
N GLU A 92 0.93 2.17 -27.03
CA GLU A 92 0.98 3.39 -27.84
C GLU A 92 1.25 4.63 -26.97
N SER A 93 0.69 4.70 -25.75
CA SER A 93 0.97 5.80 -24.82
C SER A 93 2.38 5.77 -24.22
N LEU A 94 3.06 4.61 -24.24
CA LEU A 94 4.46 4.49 -23.82
C LEU A 94 5.48 5.00 -24.85
N GLU A 95 5.07 5.23 -26.11
CA GLU A 95 5.96 5.73 -27.15
C GLU A 95 6.45 7.16 -26.86
N GLU A 96 5.61 8.00 -26.25
CA GLU A 96 6.02 9.36 -25.85
C GLU A 96 7.10 9.35 -24.76
N PRO A 97 6.95 8.61 -23.63
CA PRO A 97 8.04 8.38 -22.68
C PRO A 97 9.31 7.83 -23.34
N ARG A 98 9.19 6.85 -24.25
CA ARG A 98 10.34 6.23 -24.94
C ARG A 98 11.14 7.23 -25.79
N LYS A 99 10.45 8.14 -26.50
CA LYS A 99 11.12 9.22 -27.24
C LYS A 99 11.90 10.13 -26.32
N GLU A 100 11.36 10.41 -25.14
CA GLU A 100 12.01 11.28 -24.18
C GLU A 100 13.26 10.66 -23.57
N TRP A 101 13.24 9.35 -23.26
CA TRP A 101 14.42 8.64 -22.75
C TRP A 101 15.65 8.80 -23.64
N ARG A 102 15.45 8.99 -24.97
CA ARG A 102 16.55 9.27 -25.91
C ARG A 102 17.20 10.65 -25.72
N ASN A 103 16.46 11.61 -25.19
CA ASN A 103 16.92 12.99 -25.02
C ASN A 103 17.53 13.25 -23.65
N ILE A 104 16.92 12.69 -22.59
CA ILE A 104 17.28 12.99 -21.19
C ILE A 104 17.83 11.79 -20.44
N GLY A 105 17.75 10.60 -21.03
CA GLY A 105 18.09 9.35 -20.38
C GLY A 105 16.99 8.82 -19.45
N CYS A 106 17.15 7.60 -18.97
CA CYS A 106 16.28 6.98 -17.99
C CYS A 106 17.04 6.07 -17.03
N THR A 107 16.39 5.76 -15.92
CA THR A 107 16.85 4.80 -14.90
C THR A 107 15.99 3.55 -14.96
N ILE A 108 16.60 2.39 -15.18
CA ILE A 108 15.91 1.10 -15.04
C ILE A 108 15.95 0.71 -13.57
N MET A 109 14.78 0.42 -12.98
CA MET A 109 14.67 -0.05 -11.60
C MET A 109 14.07 -1.45 -11.62
N THR A 110 14.60 -2.34 -10.77
CA THR A 110 14.00 -3.66 -10.57
C THR A 110 13.69 -3.91 -9.11
N ASP A 111 12.47 -4.41 -8.87
CA ASP A 111 11.98 -4.79 -7.54
C ASP A 111 11.49 -6.24 -7.57
N GLY A 112 11.94 -7.01 -6.60
CA GLY A 112 11.64 -8.42 -6.49
C GLY A 112 10.82 -8.73 -5.25
N TRP A 113 9.74 -9.50 -5.43
CA TRP A 113 9.05 -10.10 -4.30
C TRP A 113 8.93 -11.61 -4.44
N ILE A 114 8.73 -12.26 -3.30
CA ILE A 114 8.40 -13.69 -3.24
C ILE A 114 6.99 -13.80 -2.69
N ASP A 115 6.09 -14.40 -3.47
CA ASP A 115 4.71 -14.60 -3.03
C ASP A 115 4.61 -15.76 -2.00
N ARG A 116 3.43 -15.92 -1.40
CA ARG A 116 3.19 -17.00 -0.41
C ARG A 116 3.33 -18.41 -0.98
N LYS A 117 3.29 -18.56 -2.31
CA LYS A 117 3.49 -19.82 -3.03
C LYS A 117 4.94 -20.02 -3.45
N ARG A 118 5.86 -19.17 -2.96
CA ARG A 118 7.30 -19.17 -3.29
C ARG A 118 7.61 -18.86 -4.75
N ARG A 119 6.69 -18.19 -5.46
CA ARG A 119 6.98 -17.64 -6.79
C ARG A 119 7.73 -16.34 -6.63
N THR A 120 8.83 -16.21 -7.34
CA THR A 120 9.61 -14.97 -7.37
C THR A 120 9.21 -14.18 -8.60
N ILE A 121 8.72 -12.96 -8.41
CA ILE A 121 8.35 -12.07 -9.50
C ILE A 121 9.28 -10.86 -9.45
N LEU A 122 9.87 -10.52 -10.59
CA LEU A 122 10.68 -9.32 -10.76
C LEU A 122 9.95 -8.33 -11.62
N ASN A 123 9.69 -7.15 -11.06
CA ASN A 123 9.14 -6.03 -11.75
C ASN A 123 10.27 -5.19 -12.35
N PHE A 124 10.05 -4.69 -13.56
CA PHE A 124 10.91 -3.73 -14.22
C PHE A 124 10.15 -2.43 -14.44
N LEU A 125 10.72 -1.37 -13.91
CA LEU A 125 10.22 -0.01 -13.98
C LEU A 125 11.28 0.82 -14.72
N VAL A 126 10.84 1.81 -15.50
CA VAL A 126 11.73 2.79 -16.13
C VAL A 126 11.32 4.16 -15.62
N ASN A 127 12.22 4.83 -14.92
CA ASN A 127 12.00 6.16 -14.37
C ASN A 127 12.69 7.22 -15.23
N SER A 128 12.00 8.32 -15.48
CA SER A 128 12.54 9.54 -16.07
C SER A 128 11.98 10.77 -15.33
N PRO A 129 12.50 11.99 -15.59
CA PRO A 129 11.92 13.23 -15.08
C PRO A 129 10.41 13.46 -15.37
N LYS A 130 9.79 12.72 -16.30
CA LYS A 130 8.33 12.78 -16.54
C LYS A 130 7.53 11.76 -15.74
N GLY A 131 8.20 10.85 -15.05
CA GLY A 131 7.59 9.86 -14.20
C GLY A 131 8.11 8.46 -14.44
N THR A 132 7.51 7.52 -13.72
CA THR A 132 7.84 6.09 -13.77
C THR A 132 6.86 5.34 -14.65
N VAL A 133 7.39 4.51 -15.54
CA VAL A 133 6.66 3.59 -16.41
C VAL A 133 6.89 2.17 -15.93
N PHE A 134 5.79 1.41 -15.77
CA PHE A 134 5.88 -0.04 -15.66
C PHE A 134 6.20 -0.64 -17.03
N LEU A 135 7.36 -1.29 -17.15
CA LEU A 135 7.78 -1.90 -18.40
C LEU A 135 7.21 -3.32 -18.51
N LYS A 136 7.57 -4.20 -17.56
CA LYS A 136 7.11 -5.58 -17.53
C LYS A 136 7.41 -6.22 -16.18
N PHE A 137 6.84 -7.40 -15.97
CA PHE A 137 7.27 -8.30 -14.90
C PHE A 137 7.77 -9.62 -15.50
N VAL A 138 8.65 -10.31 -14.78
CA VAL A 138 9.19 -11.62 -15.14
C VAL A 138 8.99 -12.58 -13.98
N ASP A 139 8.49 -13.79 -14.25
CA ASP A 139 8.54 -14.88 -13.29
C ASP A 139 9.98 -15.40 -13.22
N ALA A 140 10.65 -15.05 -12.12
CA ALA A 140 12.05 -15.35 -11.86
C ALA A 140 12.21 -16.56 -10.93
N SER A 141 11.16 -17.33 -10.66
CA SER A 141 11.16 -18.42 -9.68
C SER A 141 12.28 -19.45 -9.89
N ASN A 142 12.67 -19.68 -11.16
CA ASN A 142 13.71 -20.64 -11.52
C ASN A 142 15.12 -20.04 -11.63
N ILE A 143 15.25 -18.71 -11.55
CA ILE A 143 16.50 -18.00 -11.88
C ILE A 143 16.99 -17.03 -10.80
N TYR A 144 16.15 -16.61 -9.87
CA TYR A 144 16.45 -15.56 -8.88
C TYR A 144 17.63 -15.84 -7.94
N LYS A 145 18.12 -17.09 -7.91
CA LYS A 145 19.29 -17.48 -7.10
C LYS A 145 20.61 -17.54 -7.88
N ILE A 146 20.59 -17.25 -9.17
CA ILE A 146 21.74 -17.42 -10.06
C ILE A 146 22.07 -16.06 -10.68
N ALA A 147 23.19 -15.46 -10.26
CA ALA A 147 23.59 -14.13 -10.71
C ALA A 147 23.67 -14.02 -12.24
N ASP A 148 24.23 -15.02 -12.92
CA ASP A 148 24.34 -15.03 -14.39
C ASP A 148 22.96 -14.96 -15.08
N LYS A 149 21.95 -15.63 -14.52
CA LYS A 149 20.58 -15.62 -15.09
C LYS A 149 19.85 -14.31 -14.81
N ILE A 150 20.10 -13.69 -13.67
CA ILE A 150 19.59 -12.35 -13.37
C ILE A 150 20.26 -11.35 -14.31
N PHE A 151 21.57 -11.46 -14.52
CA PHE A 151 22.33 -10.65 -15.48
C PHE A 151 21.76 -10.77 -16.89
N GLU A 152 21.63 -11.99 -17.45
CA GLU A 152 21.06 -12.21 -18.79
C GLU A 152 19.68 -11.52 -18.93
N MET A 153 18.84 -11.61 -17.90
CA MET A 153 17.52 -11.00 -17.90
C MET A 153 17.58 -9.46 -17.87
N ILE A 154 18.38 -8.87 -16.98
CA ILE A 154 18.51 -7.40 -16.90
C ILE A 154 19.16 -6.86 -18.18
N ASP A 155 20.12 -7.60 -18.73
CA ASP A 155 20.80 -7.26 -19.98
C ASP A 155 19.82 -7.16 -21.16
N VAL A 156 18.88 -8.11 -21.27
CA VAL A 156 17.78 -8.04 -22.26
C VAL A 156 16.89 -6.81 -22.05
N VAL A 157 16.64 -6.42 -20.79
CA VAL A 157 15.85 -5.21 -20.49
C VAL A 157 16.58 -3.94 -20.91
N VAL A 158 17.90 -3.87 -20.71
CA VAL A 158 18.71 -2.75 -21.19
C VAL A 158 18.67 -2.65 -22.71
N GLU A 159 18.77 -3.78 -23.43
CA GLU A 159 18.62 -3.80 -24.89
C GLU A 159 17.22 -3.35 -25.35
N GLU A 160 16.16 -3.80 -24.67
CA GLU A 160 14.78 -3.41 -25.00
C GLU A 160 14.53 -1.90 -24.83
N VAL A 161 15.12 -1.30 -23.78
CA VAL A 161 15.04 0.15 -23.54
C VAL A 161 15.99 0.91 -24.47
N GLY A 162 17.09 0.28 -24.89
CA GLY A 162 18.18 0.84 -25.68
C GLY A 162 19.27 1.42 -24.79
N GLU A 163 20.49 0.86 -24.86
CA GLU A 163 21.60 1.22 -23.96
C GLU A 163 21.90 2.72 -23.94
N ASP A 164 21.89 3.39 -25.09
CA ASP A 164 22.16 4.83 -25.18
C ASP A 164 21.12 5.69 -24.45
N ASN A 165 19.95 5.12 -24.12
CA ASN A 165 18.90 5.80 -23.35
C ASN A 165 19.05 5.56 -21.84
N VAL A 166 19.86 4.59 -21.41
CA VAL A 166 19.94 4.18 -20.01
C VAL A 166 21.15 4.85 -19.35
N VAL A 167 20.89 5.66 -18.32
CA VAL A 167 21.94 6.31 -17.54
C VAL A 167 22.30 5.48 -16.31
N GLN A 168 21.30 4.83 -15.72
CA GLN A 168 21.44 4.14 -14.44
C GLN A 168 20.58 2.88 -14.38
N ILE A 169 21.08 1.88 -13.65
CA ILE A 169 20.30 0.71 -13.24
C ILE A 169 20.30 0.64 -11.71
N VAL A 170 19.10 0.64 -11.11
CA VAL A 170 18.88 0.50 -9.68
C VAL A 170 18.41 -0.91 -9.40
N ILE A 171 19.19 -1.65 -8.62
CA ILE A 171 18.91 -3.04 -8.30
C ILE A 171 19.05 -3.28 -6.80
N ASP A 172 18.35 -4.28 -6.27
CA ASP A 172 18.48 -4.73 -4.90
C ASP A 172 19.95 -5.07 -4.53
N ASP A 173 20.35 -4.90 -3.26
CA ASP A 173 21.74 -5.09 -2.77
C ASP A 173 22.02 -6.51 -2.25
N THR A 174 21.14 -7.48 -2.56
CA THR A 174 21.40 -8.86 -2.17
C THR A 174 22.55 -9.46 -3.01
N VAL A 175 23.25 -10.47 -2.46
CA VAL A 175 24.53 -10.99 -2.99
C VAL A 175 24.51 -11.26 -4.51
N ASN A 176 23.46 -11.90 -5.01
CA ASN A 176 23.35 -12.24 -6.44
C ASN A 176 23.16 -11.01 -7.32
N TYR A 177 22.47 -9.99 -6.82
CA TYR A 177 22.24 -8.76 -7.55
C TYR A 177 23.45 -7.82 -7.51
N LYS A 178 24.24 -7.84 -6.43
CA LYS A 178 25.55 -7.20 -6.41
C LYS A 178 26.48 -7.80 -7.47
N ALA A 179 26.57 -9.13 -7.53
CA ALA A 179 27.34 -9.81 -8.58
C ALA A 179 26.82 -9.45 -9.98
N THR A 180 25.49 -9.40 -10.15
CA THR A 180 24.86 -8.96 -11.40
C THR A 180 25.24 -7.51 -11.76
N GLY A 181 25.22 -6.61 -10.79
CA GLY A 181 25.64 -5.21 -10.95
C GLY A 181 27.08 -5.10 -11.42
N GLU A 182 28.00 -5.85 -10.81
CA GLU A 182 29.39 -5.91 -11.24
C GLU A 182 29.54 -6.45 -12.67
N MET A 183 28.77 -7.49 -13.04
CA MET A 183 28.75 -8.02 -14.40
C MET A 183 28.24 -6.98 -15.42
N LEU A 184 27.20 -6.22 -15.07
CA LEU A 184 26.69 -5.12 -15.89
C LEU A 184 27.76 -4.04 -16.10
N MET A 185 28.48 -3.64 -15.05
CA MET A 185 29.54 -2.63 -15.16
C MET A 185 30.74 -3.11 -15.98
N ARG A 186 31.00 -4.42 -16.03
CA ARG A 186 32.04 -4.99 -16.91
C ARG A 186 31.62 -4.98 -18.38
N LYS A 187 30.33 -5.22 -18.66
CA LYS A 187 29.81 -5.28 -20.03
C LYS A 187 29.54 -3.88 -20.61
N ARG A 188 28.95 -2.98 -19.82
CA ARG A 188 28.41 -1.69 -20.26
C ARG A 188 29.13 -0.55 -19.56
N ASN A 189 29.87 0.24 -20.33
CA ASN A 189 30.69 1.34 -19.82
C ASN A 189 30.00 2.71 -19.88
N LYS A 190 28.81 2.80 -20.49
CA LYS A 190 28.03 4.04 -20.66
C LYS A 190 27.01 4.29 -19.55
N LEU A 191 26.72 3.28 -18.73
CA LEU A 191 25.71 3.35 -17.66
C LEU A 191 26.31 3.00 -16.31
N SER A 192 25.63 3.42 -15.24
CA SER A 192 26.03 3.13 -13.86
C SER A 192 25.06 2.18 -13.17
N TRP A 193 25.56 1.30 -12.31
CA TRP A 193 24.74 0.52 -11.40
C TRP A 193 24.81 1.11 -9.99
N THR A 194 23.67 1.19 -9.33
CA THR A 194 23.58 1.60 -7.92
C THR A 194 22.64 0.68 -7.14
N PRO A 195 22.94 0.38 -5.87
CA PRO A 195 22.01 -0.37 -5.03
C PRO A 195 20.76 0.46 -4.70
N SER A 196 19.65 -0.23 -4.47
CA SER A 196 18.39 0.39 -4.06
C SER A 196 18.52 1.09 -2.71
N ALA A 197 18.30 2.41 -2.68
CA ALA A 197 18.32 3.18 -1.44
C ALA A 197 17.28 2.68 -0.43
N ALA A 198 16.10 2.27 -0.89
CA ALA A 198 15.06 1.71 -0.04
C ALA A 198 15.53 0.41 0.64
N HIS A 199 16.18 -0.46 -0.13
CA HIS A 199 16.72 -1.70 0.43
C HIS A 199 17.88 -1.44 1.41
N CYS A 200 18.83 -0.56 1.04
CA CYS A 200 19.92 -0.17 1.92
C CYS A 200 19.40 0.35 3.27
N LEU A 201 18.38 1.21 3.25
CA LEU A 201 17.74 1.72 4.47
C LEU A 201 17.06 0.62 5.28
N ASP A 202 16.44 -0.37 4.63
CA ASP A 202 15.83 -1.51 5.33
C ASP A 202 16.89 -2.41 5.97
N LEU A 203 18.04 -2.63 5.32
CA LEU A 203 19.20 -3.33 5.89
C LEU A 203 19.83 -2.54 7.06
N MET A 204 19.89 -1.21 6.98
CA MET A 204 20.33 -0.40 8.12
C MET A 204 19.38 -0.57 9.31
N LEU A 205 18.06 -0.64 9.08
CA LEU A 205 17.06 -0.91 10.11
C LEU A 205 17.18 -2.32 10.70
N GLU A 206 17.55 -3.31 9.88
CA GLU A 206 17.90 -4.68 10.32
C GLU A 206 19.11 -4.66 11.25
N ASP A 207 20.16 -3.93 10.86
CA ASP A 207 21.37 -3.78 11.66
C ASP A 207 21.08 -3.11 13.00
N LEU A 208 20.19 -2.10 13.05
CA LEU A 208 19.71 -1.56 14.31
C LEU A 208 19.01 -2.63 15.15
N GLU A 209 18.11 -3.44 14.55
CA GLU A 209 17.39 -4.51 15.24
C GLU A 209 18.32 -5.59 15.80
N LYS A 210 19.41 -5.94 15.10
CA LYS A 210 20.31 -7.04 15.48
C LYS A 210 21.53 -6.62 16.30
N LYS A 211 22.06 -5.42 16.09
CA LYS A 211 23.36 -5.00 16.63
C LYS A 211 23.23 -4.05 17.81
N ILE A 212 22.05 -3.48 18.06
CA ILE A 212 21.81 -2.60 19.21
C ILE A 212 20.99 -3.36 20.25
N SER A 213 21.57 -3.63 21.42
CA SER A 213 20.97 -4.44 22.48
C SER A 213 19.54 -4.01 22.86
N VAL A 214 19.30 -2.70 23.01
CA VAL A 214 17.95 -2.22 23.35
C VAL A 214 16.93 -2.52 22.25
N HIS A 215 17.32 -2.52 20.98
CA HIS A 215 16.45 -2.88 19.86
C HIS A 215 16.23 -4.39 19.82
N GLU A 216 17.31 -5.16 19.92
CA GLU A 216 17.33 -6.63 19.90
C GLU A 216 16.41 -7.22 20.97
N GLU A 217 16.37 -6.61 22.17
CA GLU A 217 15.50 -7.07 23.25
C GLU A 217 14.05 -6.58 23.11
N THR A 218 13.84 -5.36 22.62
CA THR A 218 12.53 -4.69 22.66
C THR A 218 11.64 -5.09 21.49
N ILE A 219 12.20 -5.22 20.30
CA ILE A 219 11.43 -5.53 19.09
C ILE A 219 10.75 -6.91 19.20
N PRO A 220 11.44 -8.00 19.59
CA PRO A 220 10.79 -9.30 19.76
C PRO A 220 9.67 -9.29 20.81
N LYS A 221 9.83 -8.53 21.90
CA LYS A 221 8.78 -8.35 22.92
C LYS A 221 7.54 -7.69 22.30
N GLY A 222 7.72 -6.60 21.54
CA GLY A 222 6.62 -5.94 20.83
C GLY A 222 5.93 -6.86 19.81
N LYS A 223 6.71 -7.61 19.01
CA LYS A 223 6.19 -8.61 18.06
C LYS A 223 5.34 -9.65 18.80
N LYS A 224 5.85 -10.22 19.90
CA LYS A 224 5.12 -11.21 20.72
C LYS A 224 3.80 -10.68 21.27
N ILE A 225 3.71 -9.43 21.72
CA ILE A 225 2.44 -8.81 22.16
C ILE A 225 1.42 -8.88 21.02
N THR A 226 1.77 -8.38 19.84
CA THR A 226 0.84 -8.36 18.70
C THR A 226 0.44 -9.76 18.25
N THR A 227 1.40 -10.69 18.12
CA THR A 227 1.13 -12.08 17.74
C THR A 227 0.22 -12.76 18.76
N PHE A 228 0.43 -12.54 20.05
CA PHE A 228 -0.39 -13.12 21.10
C PHE A 228 -1.83 -12.60 21.05
N ILE A 229 -2.04 -11.29 20.91
CA ILE A 229 -3.40 -10.70 20.82
C ILE A 229 -4.13 -11.24 19.58
N TYR A 230 -3.47 -11.25 18.41
CA TYR A 230 -4.08 -11.75 17.18
C TYR A 230 -4.19 -13.27 17.07
N SER A 231 -3.66 -14.03 18.04
CA SER A 231 -3.78 -15.49 18.06
C SER A 231 -5.19 -15.98 18.38
N ARG A 232 -6.05 -15.14 18.99
CA ARG A 232 -7.38 -15.53 19.47
C ARG A 232 -8.39 -14.42 19.25
N THR A 233 -9.54 -14.76 18.65
CA THR A 233 -10.64 -13.82 18.40
C THR A 233 -11.14 -13.12 19.66
N SER A 234 -11.15 -13.83 20.80
CA SER A 234 -11.54 -13.23 22.09
C SER A 234 -10.61 -12.11 22.54
N LEU A 235 -9.30 -12.22 22.29
CA LEU A 235 -8.33 -11.17 22.63
C LEU A 235 -8.43 -9.98 21.67
N ILE A 236 -8.72 -10.23 20.39
CA ILE A 236 -9.00 -9.18 19.41
C ILE A 236 -10.24 -8.37 19.84
N SER A 237 -11.30 -9.04 20.29
CA SER A 237 -12.51 -8.36 20.78
C SER A 237 -12.21 -7.48 22.01
N ILE A 238 -11.42 -7.98 22.97
CA ILE A 238 -11.00 -7.20 24.13
C ILE A 238 -10.13 -6.00 23.69
N LEU A 239 -9.18 -6.21 22.77
CA LEU A 239 -8.37 -5.13 22.20
C LEU A 239 -9.27 -4.03 21.63
N HIS A 240 -10.18 -4.38 20.72
CA HIS A 240 -11.09 -3.44 20.06
C HIS A 240 -11.97 -2.67 21.06
N HIS A 241 -12.41 -3.32 22.14
CA HIS A 241 -13.14 -2.67 23.22
C HIS A 241 -12.30 -1.55 23.88
N HIS A 242 -11.02 -1.78 24.12
CA HIS A 242 -10.14 -0.80 24.77
C HIS A 242 -9.51 0.22 23.82
N THR A 243 -9.40 -0.08 22.52
CA THR A 243 -8.76 0.78 21.51
C THR A 243 -9.75 1.54 20.62
N LYS A 244 -11.06 1.43 20.88
CA LYS A 244 -12.13 2.02 20.04
C LYS A 244 -12.12 1.45 18.60
N ASN A 245 -12.10 0.13 18.49
CA ASN A 245 -12.03 -0.62 17.23
C ASN A 245 -10.79 -0.32 16.38
N LYS A 246 -9.68 0.11 17.01
CA LYS A 246 -8.40 0.25 16.30
C LYS A 246 -7.62 -1.06 16.37
N ASP A 247 -7.12 -1.48 15.21
CA ASP A 247 -6.18 -2.59 15.09
C ASP A 247 -4.75 -2.14 15.39
N LEU A 248 -3.91 -3.10 15.81
CA LEU A 248 -2.48 -2.89 15.93
C LEU A 248 -1.79 -3.21 14.60
N VAL A 249 -0.71 -2.50 14.31
CA VAL A 249 0.14 -2.79 13.16
C VAL A 249 0.87 -4.11 13.39
N ARG A 250 0.64 -5.08 12.51
CA ARG A 250 1.35 -6.36 12.51
C ARG A 250 2.67 -6.23 11.74
N PRO A 251 3.77 -6.80 12.24
CA PRO A 251 5.03 -6.80 11.52
C PRO A 251 4.87 -7.54 10.19
N GLY A 252 5.36 -6.94 9.10
CA GLY A 252 5.46 -7.56 7.80
C GLY A 252 6.75 -8.36 7.70
N THR A 253 6.69 -9.55 7.11
CA THR A 253 7.83 -10.47 7.04
C THR A 253 9.01 -9.92 6.22
N THR A 254 8.76 -9.00 5.28
CA THR A 254 9.72 -8.58 4.25
C THR A 254 10.23 -7.14 4.39
N ARG A 255 9.91 -6.43 5.48
CA ARG A 255 10.35 -5.03 5.67
C ARG A 255 10.64 -4.73 7.14
N PHE A 256 11.90 -4.52 7.50
CA PHE A 256 12.34 -4.22 8.87
C PHE A 256 11.71 -2.94 9.43
N ALA A 257 11.39 -1.97 8.57
CA ALA A 257 10.62 -0.79 8.95
C ALA A 257 9.28 -1.12 9.66
N THR A 258 8.66 -2.26 9.32
CA THR A 258 7.38 -2.66 9.94
C THR A 258 7.54 -3.05 11.42
N SER A 259 8.70 -3.56 11.84
CA SER A 259 9.01 -3.79 13.26
C SER A 259 8.83 -2.50 14.07
N TYR A 260 9.36 -1.39 13.55
CA TYR A 260 9.30 -0.09 14.20
C TYR A 260 7.91 0.55 14.12
N LEU A 261 7.18 0.35 13.01
CA LEU A 261 5.77 0.76 12.92
C LEU A 261 4.90 0.02 13.94
N THR A 262 5.16 -1.27 14.17
CA THR A 262 4.52 -2.05 15.24
C THR A 262 4.81 -1.45 16.61
N LEU A 263 6.07 -1.13 16.91
CA LEU A 263 6.43 -0.48 18.18
C LEU A 263 5.76 0.88 18.36
N GLY A 264 5.71 1.69 17.29
CA GLY A 264 5.01 2.98 17.28
C GLY A 264 3.53 2.83 17.59
N CYS A 265 2.86 1.88 16.92
CA CYS A 265 1.45 1.58 17.14
C CYS A 265 1.18 1.08 18.57
N LEU A 266 2.05 0.22 19.12
CA LEU A 266 1.95 -0.22 20.51
C LEU A 266 2.08 0.96 21.47
N TYR A 267 3.02 1.87 21.24
CA TYR A 267 3.25 3.03 22.08
C TYR A 267 2.07 4.02 22.03
N GLU A 268 1.53 4.29 20.85
CA GLU A 268 0.32 5.13 20.68
C GLU A 268 -0.89 4.56 21.42
N ASN A 269 -0.98 3.24 21.54
CA ASN A 269 -2.06 2.53 22.23
C ASN A 269 -1.67 2.07 23.65
N LYS A 270 -0.53 2.53 24.20
CA LYS A 270 0.03 2.08 25.48
C LYS A 270 -1.02 2.06 26.60
N GLU A 271 -1.69 3.19 26.84
CA GLU A 271 -2.64 3.31 27.95
C GLU A 271 -3.86 2.40 27.76
N ALA A 272 -4.28 2.17 26.51
CA ALA A 272 -5.35 1.22 26.21
C ALA A 272 -4.91 -0.23 26.46
N LEU A 273 -3.68 -0.57 26.09
CA LEU A 273 -3.09 -1.90 26.33
C LEU A 273 -2.91 -2.16 27.82
N ILE A 274 -2.39 -1.20 28.60
CA ILE A 274 -2.27 -1.34 30.05
C ILE A 274 -3.64 -1.55 30.70
N ARG A 275 -4.66 -0.79 30.28
CA ARG A 275 -6.05 -1.01 30.75
C ARG A 275 -6.57 -2.39 30.37
N MET A 276 -6.34 -2.85 29.14
CA MET A 276 -6.70 -4.18 28.69
C MET A 276 -6.11 -5.26 29.58
N PHE A 277 -4.79 -5.24 29.82
CA PHE A 277 -4.11 -6.26 30.62
C PHE A 277 -4.34 -6.14 32.13
N THR A 278 -4.98 -5.07 32.61
CA THR A 278 -5.39 -4.92 34.02
C THR A 278 -6.89 -5.09 34.23
N SER A 279 -7.66 -5.27 33.15
CA SER A 279 -9.11 -5.33 33.18
C SER A 279 -9.64 -6.61 33.82
N LYS A 280 -10.92 -6.57 34.23
CA LYS A 280 -11.60 -7.76 34.78
C LYS A 280 -11.79 -8.82 33.69
N GLU A 281 -12.02 -8.37 32.47
CA GLU A 281 -12.19 -9.18 31.26
C GLU A 281 -10.92 -9.97 30.96
N TRP A 282 -9.74 -9.34 31.04
CA TRP A 282 -8.47 -10.04 30.91
C TRP A 282 -8.25 -11.04 32.05
N LYS A 283 -8.40 -10.61 33.31
CA LYS A 283 -8.15 -11.46 34.49
C LYS A 283 -9.06 -12.68 34.57
N SER A 284 -10.28 -12.58 34.04
CA SER A 284 -11.23 -13.69 33.94
C SER A 284 -10.98 -14.59 32.72
N SER A 285 -10.19 -14.14 31.75
CA SER A 285 -9.88 -14.91 30.54
C SER A 285 -9.01 -16.14 30.84
N LYS A 286 -9.19 -17.20 30.03
CA LYS A 286 -8.29 -18.37 30.07
C LYS A 286 -6.85 -17.99 29.70
N CYS A 287 -6.68 -16.95 28.88
CA CYS A 287 -5.38 -16.50 28.38
C CYS A 287 -4.49 -15.95 29.49
N ALA A 288 -5.05 -15.23 30.48
CA ALA A 288 -4.30 -14.70 31.62
C ALA A 288 -3.69 -15.79 32.51
N LYS A 289 -4.23 -17.03 32.46
CA LYS A 289 -3.70 -18.16 33.22
C LYS A 289 -2.55 -18.88 32.51
N LEU A 290 -2.38 -18.66 31.20
CA LEU A 290 -1.32 -19.29 30.42
C LEU A 290 0.04 -18.67 30.75
N ARG A 291 1.11 -19.46 30.63
CA ARG A 291 2.49 -18.99 30.80
C ARG A 291 2.79 -17.80 29.87
N ASP A 292 2.43 -17.92 28.60
CA ASP A 292 2.62 -16.86 27.61
C ASP A 292 1.78 -15.61 27.95
N GLY A 293 0.56 -15.78 28.45
CA GLY A 293 -0.30 -14.66 28.84
C GLY A 293 0.29 -13.85 29.98
N LYS A 294 0.82 -14.52 31.02
CA LYS A 294 1.52 -13.88 32.13
C LYS A 294 2.78 -13.15 31.66
N ALA A 295 3.59 -13.80 30.83
CA ALA A 295 4.80 -13.18 30.29
C ALA A 295 4.50 -11.92 29.46
N ILE A 296 3.42 -11.92 28.68
CA ILE A 296 2.98 -10.73 27.94
C ILE A 296 2.44 -9.64 28.87
N GLU A 297 1.65 -10.02 29.88
CA GLU A 297 1.18 -9.09 30.91
C GLU A 297 2.36 -8.40 31.61
N ASP A 298 3.38 -9.16 32.04
CA ASP A 298 4.57 -8.62 32.68
C ASP A 298 5.30 -7.61 31.77
N VAL A 299 5.44 -7.91 30.47
CA VAL A 299 6.05 -7.00 29.50
C VAL A 299 5.21 -5.72 29.32
N VAL A 300 3.88 -5.83 29.24
CA VAL A 300 2.98 -4.68 29.08
C VAL A 300 2.98 -3.79 30.33
N LEU A 301 3.16 -4.36 31.52
CA LEU A 301 3.21 -3.61 32.77
C LEU A 301 4.62 -3.07 33.10
N ASP A 302 5.65 -3.55 32.42
CA ASP A 302 7.03 -3.08 32.60
C ASP A 302 7.23 -1.65 32.06
N LYS A 303 7.61 -0.73 32.96
CA LYS A 303 7.92 0.66 32.61
C LYS A 303 9.17 0.76 31.73
N TYR A 304 10.15 -0.14 31.89
CA TYR A 304 11.38 -0.14 31.09
C TYR A 304 11.11 -0.53 29.65
N PHE A 305 10.25 -1.51 29.40
CA PHE A 305 9.79 -1.86 28.05
C PHE A 305 9.27 -0.63 27.27
N TRP A 306 8.36 0.16 27.85
CA TRP A 306 7.84 1.36 27.18
C TRP A 306 8.89 2.44 26.97
N LYS A 307 9.80 2.62 27.93
CA LYS A 307 10.95 3.54 27.77
C LYS A 307 11.85 3.10 26.62
N ASN A 308 12.12 1.80 26.52
CA ASN A 308 12.96 1.23 25.46
C ASN A 308 12.30 1.35 24.09
N ILE A 309 10.97 1.23 23.99
CA ILE A 309 10.25 1.53 22.74
C ILE A 309 10.55 2.96 22.27
N VAL A 310 10.49 3.95 23.17
CA VAL A 310 10.78 5.34 22.80
C VAL A 310 12.22 5.49 22.30
N ILE A 311 13.18 4.80 22.93
CA ILE A 311 14.59 4.80 22.49
C ILE A 311 14.70 4.19 21.08
N CYS A 312 14.10 3.02 20.84
CA CYS A 312 14.11 2.36 19.54
C CYS A 312 13.51 3.25 18.45
N LEU A 313 12.36 3.87 18.74
CA LEU A 313 11.68 4.77 17.81
C LEU A 313 12.53 6.01 17.51
N ARG A 314 13.17 6.61 18.52
CA ARG A 314 14.05 7.77 18.30
C ARG A 314 15.24 7.42 17.40
N GLY A 315 15.85 6.25 17.59
CA GLY A 315 16.95 5.77 16.75
C GLY A 315 16.54 5.50 15.30
N ALA A 316 15.36 4.89 15.09
CA ALA A 316 14.91 4.50 13.75
C ALA A 316 14.15 5.61 13.00
N THR A 317 13.59 6.61 13.68
CA THR A 317 12.74 7.66 13.07
C THR A 317 13.40 8.38 11.89
N PRO A 318 14.68 8.81 11.95
CA PRO A 318 15.33 9.45 10.81
C PRO A 318 15.35 8.55 9.57
N LEU A 319 15.72 7.28 9.73
CA LEU A 319 15.75 6.31 8.63
C LEU A 319 14.35 6.03 8.07
N ILE A 320 13.35 5.88 8.93
CA ILE A 320 11.96 5.68 8.50
C ILE A 320 11.42 6.88 7.72
N LYS A 321 11.82 8.12 8.09
CA LYS A 321 11.45 9.32 7.33
C LYS A 321 12.07 9.32 5.94
N VAL A 322 13.36 9.01 5.81
CA VAL A 322 14.00 8.91 4.50
C VAL A 322 13.39 7.77 3.68
N LEU A 323 13.15 6.62 4.29
CA LEU A 323 12.52 5.48 3.62
C LEU A 323 11.14 5.83 3.06
N ARG A 324 10.35 6.62 3.78
CA ARG A 324 9.06 7.13 3.28
C ARG A 324 9.23 8.06 2.09
N LEU A 325 10.27 8.90 2.06
CA LEU A 325 10.56 9.77 0.93
C LEU A 325 11.01 8.99 -0.31
N VAL A 326 11.79 7.92 -0.11
CA VAL A 326 12.26 7.05 -1.21
C VAL A 326 11.13 6.19 -1.78
N TYR A 327 10.10 5.87 -0.98
CA TYR A 327 8.92 5.15 -1.46
C TYR A 327 7.81 6.04 -2.01
N SER A 328 7.84 7.35 -1.75
CA SER A 328 6.86 8.30 -2.28
C SER A 328 7.32 8.78 -3.64
N ASP A 329 7.04 8.00 -4.67
CA ASP A 329 7.00 8.46 -6.06
C ASP A 329 5.60 8.97 -6.41
#